data_AF-A0A7W0USJ6-F1
#
_entry.id   AF-A0A7W0USJ6-F1
#
_cell.length_a   1.000
_cell.length_b   1.000
_cell.length_c   1.000
_cell.angle_alpha   90.00
_cell.angle_beta   90.00
_cell.angle_gamma   90.00
#
_symmetry.space_group_name_H-M   'P 1'
#
loop_
_entity.id
_entity.type
_entity.pdbx_description
1 polymer ?
#
loop_
_entity_poly.entity_id
_entity_poly.type
_entity_poly.pdbx_seq_one_letter_code
_entity_poly.pdbx_strand_id
1 'polypeptide(L)'
;MAKGKSSTHNDSFLESLMDTSLYSMGAYFSDEHPDLVDEVIAQSEAIERAGIRAYAEEHDLSAEACFESLLTGLAVRYYNAVAA
;
A
#
# COMPACT_ATOMS: atom_id res chain seq x y z
N MET A 1 -27.38 13.56 14.73
CA MET A 1 -26.09 13.80 14.06
C MET A 1 -25.10 12.79 14.63
N ALA A 2 -24.76 11.74 13.90
CA ALA A 2 -23.84 10.69 14.36
C ALA A 2 -22.44 10.98 13.79
N LYS A 3 -21.46 11.23 14.67
CA LYS A 3 -20.07 11.49 14.29
C LYS A 3 -19.17 10.46 14.98
N GLY A 4 -18.34 9.79 14.16
CA GLY A 4 -17.06 9.20 14.55
C GLY A 4 -17.12 7.78 15.13
N LYS A 5 -16.91 6.76 14.28
CA LYS A 5 -16.50 5.42 14.71
C LYS A 5 -15.54 4.70 13.75
N SER A 6 -14.98 5.38 12.75
CA SER A 6 -14.11 4.76 11.73
C SER A 6 -12.60 4.86 12.00
N SER A 7 -12.14 5.67 12.96
CA SER A 7 -10.69 5.92 13.14
C SER A 7 -9.93 4.80 13.87
N THR A 8 -10.59 4.03 14.74
CA THR A 8 -9.89 3.08 15.62
C THR A 8 -9.51 1.76 14.95
N HIS A 9 -10.20 1.37 13.88
CA HIS A 9 -9.87 0.14 13.13
C HIS A 9 -8.74 0.36 12.12
N ASN A 10 -8.72 1.50 11.43
CA ASN A 10 -7.62 1.86 10.53
C ASN A 10 -6.29 1.94 11.27
N ASP A 11 -6.25 2.65 12.40
CA ASP A 11 -4.99 2.81 13.14
C ASP A 11 -4.44 1.44 13.61
N SER A 12 -5.30 0.54 14.09
CA SER A 12 -4.89 -0.81 14.51
C SER A 12 -4.46 -1.71 13.36
N PHE A 13 -5.05 -1.55 12.17
CA PHE A 13 -4.66 -2.27 10.96
C PHE A 13 -3.32 -1.76 10.40
N LEU A 14 -3.14 -0.44 10.33
CA LEU A 14 -1.88 0.21 9.97
C LEU A 14 -0.76 -0.17 10.94
N GLU A 15 -1.05 -0.25 12.24
CA GLU A 15 -0.09 -0.70 13.26
C GLU A 15 0.31 -2.17 13.05
N SER A 16 -0.64 -3.05 12.73
CA SER A 16 -0.34 -4.46 12.40
C SER A 16 0.44 -4.66 11.09
N LEU A 17 0.21 -3.77 10.11
CA LEU A 17 0.96 -3.72 8.85
C LEU A 17 2.37 -3.17 9.05
N MET A 18 2.56 -2.19 9.94
CA MET A 18 3.88 -1.68 10.33
C MET A 18 4.68 -2.72 11.14
N ASP A 19 4.01 -3.55 11.95
CA ASP A 19 4.63 -4.65 12.70
C ASP A 19 5.05 -5.82 11.81
N THR A 20 4.45 -5.97 10.63
CA THR A 20 4.82 -6.98 9.64
C THR A 20 5.94 -6.42 8.76
N SER A 21 7.11 -7.05 8.76
CA SER A 21 8.24 -6.56 7.95
C SER A 21 7.82 -6.43 6.48
N LEU A 22 8.23 -5.35 5.79
CA LEU A 22 7.95 -5.14 4.37
C LEU A 22 8.30 -6.36 3.51
N TYR A 23 9.31 -7.12 3.92
CA TYR A 23 9.66 -8.41 3.30
C TYR A 23 8.51 -9.42 3.37
N SER A 24 7.93 -9.62 4.55
CA SER A 24 6.84 -10.57 4.78
C SER A 24 5.58 -10.17 4.00
N MET A 25 5.28 -8.88 3.96
CA MET A 25 4.14 -8.35 3.19
C MET A 25 4.37 -8.52 1.67
N GLY A 26 5.58 -8.21 1.18
CA GLY A 26 5.94 -8.37 -0.23
C GLY A 26 5.96 -9.83 -0.67
N ALA A 27 6.48 -10.72 0.17
CA ALA A 27 6.48 -12.17 -0.07
C ALA A 27 5.04 -12.72 -0.16
N TYR A 28 4.20 -12.40 0.83
CA TYR A 28 2.80 -12.85 0.85
C TYR A 28 2.02 -12.35 -0.37
N PHE A 29 2.16 -11.07 -0.73
CA PHE A 29 1.49 -10.51 -1.90
C PHE A 29 1.97 -11.16 -3.20
N SER A 30 3.28 -11.38 -3.33
CA SER A 30 3.86 -12.00 -4.53
C SER A 30 3.43 -13.46 -4.71
N ASP A 31 3.20 -14.19 -3.60
CA ASP A 31 2.70 -15.56 -3.62
C ASP A 31 1.20 -15.65 -3.95
N GLU A 32 0.37 -14.79 -3.35
CA GLU A 32 -1.10 -14.84 -3.49
C GLU A 32 -1.61 -14.16 -4.77
N HIS A 33 -0.92 -13.13 -5.25
CA HIS A 33 -1.34 -12.30 -6.40
C HIS A 33 -0.18 -12.05 -7.39
N PRO A 34 0.43 -13.11 -7.95
CA PRO A 34 1.64 -12.99 -8.79
C PRO A 34 1.39 -12.17 -10.08
N ASP A 35 0.18 -12.19 -10.61
CA ASP A 35 -0.24 -11.46 -11.81
C ASP A 35 -0.39 -9.95 -11.59
N LEU A 36 -0.57 -9.51 -10.34
CA LEU A 36 -0.76 -8.10 -10.00
C LEU A 36 0.54 -7.40 -9.55
N VAL A 37 1.65 -8.14 -9.42
CA VAL A 37 2.94 -7.62 -8.94
C VAL A 37 3.40 -6.42 -9.77
N ASP A 38 3.46 -6.56 -11.10
CA ASP A 38 3.93 -5.49 -11.97
C ASP A 38 2.99 -4.27 -11.95
N GLU A 39 1.68 -4.50 -11.86
CA GLU A 39 0.68 -3.44 -11.80
C GLU A 39 0.76 -2.63 -10.51
N VAL A 40 0.88 -3.32 -9.36
CA VAL A 40 1.04 -2.69 -8.05
C VAL A 40 2.34 -1.91 -7.96
N ILE A 41 3.44 -2.44 -8.50
CA ILE A 41 4.70 -1.71 -8.60
C ILE A 41 4.50 -0.43 -9.41
N ALA A 42 3.93 -0.52 -10.62
CA ALA A 42 3.72 0.63 -11.49
C ALA A 42 2.81 1.69 -10.85
N GLN A 43 1.74 1.26 -10.17
CA GLN A 43 0.83 2.15 -9.45
C GLN A 43 1.54 2.84 -8.28
N SER A 44 2.34 2.10 -7.49
CA SER A 44 3.10 2.66 -6.38
C SER A 44 4.08 3.73 -6.85
N GLU A 45 4.77 3.53 -7.98
CA GLU A 45 5.66 4.53 -8.55
C GLU A 45 4.92 5.76 -9.07
N ALA A 46 3.71 5.58 -9.63
CA ALA A 46 2.87 6.70 -10.05
C ALA A 46 2.46 7.57 -8.85
N ILE A 47 2.07 6.93 -7.74
CA ILE A 47 1.76 7.60 -6.48
C ILE A 47 2.99 8.30 -5.89
N GLU A 48 4.17 7.67 -5.92
CA GLU A 48 5.44 8.25 -5.46
C GLU A 48 5.79 9.52 -6.25
N ARG A 49 5.65 9.48 -7.59
CA ARG A 49 5.96 10.62 -8.48
C ARG A 49 4.99 11.79 -8.31
N ALA A 50 3.69 11.50 -8.22
CA ALA A 50 2.65 12.53 -8.10
C ALA A 50 2.53 13.08 -6.67
N GLY A 51 2.82 12.25 -5.67
CA GLY A 51 2.50 12.49 -4.27
C GLY A 51 1.07 12.04 -3.94
N ILE A 52 0.91 11.42 -2.76
CA ILE A 52 -0.33 10.75 -2.31
C ILE A 52 -1.57 11.63 -2.47
N ARG A 53 -1.52 12.90 -2.04
CA ARG A 53 -2.69 13.79 -2.08
C ARG A 53 -3.08 14.17 -3.51
N ALA A 54 -2.10 14.49 -4.35
CA ALA A 54 -2.36 14.88 -5.73
C ALA A 54 -2.89 13.70 -6.54
N TYR A 55 -2.30 12.51 -6.36
CA TYR A 55 -2.79 11.29 -6.99
C TYR A 55 -4.20 10.92 -6.52
N ALA A 56 -4.48 11.04 -5.22
CA ALA A 56 -5.81 10.79 -4.67
C ALA A 56 -6.88 11.70 -5.29
N GLU A 57 -6.58 13.00 -5.42
CA GLU A 57 -7.49 13.97 -6.04
C GLU A 57 -7.71 13.69 -7.54
N GLU A 58 -6.66 13.35 -8.29
CA GLU A 58 -6.75 13.05 -9.73
C GLU A 58 -7.58 11.80 -10.02
N HIS A 59 -7.49 10.79 -9.16
CA HIS A 59 -8.08 9.47 -9.37
C HIS A 59 -9.38 9.23 -8.58
N ASP A 60 -9.92 10.24 -7.89
CA ASP A 60 -11.09 10.13 -6.99
C ASP A 60 -10.95 9.01 -5.94
N LEU A 61 -9.73 8.91 -5.37
CA LEU A 61 -9.38 7.95 -4.33
C LEU A 61 -9.22 8.63 -2.98
N SER A 62 -9.24 7.85 -1.90
CA SER A 62 -8.81 8.35 -0.60
C SER A 62 -7.28 8.40 -0.53
N ALA A 63 -6.74 9.36 0.24
CA ALA A 63 -5.31 9.41 0.54
C ALA A 63 -4.81 8.14 1.23
N GLU A 64 -5.68 7.47 1.99
CA GLU A 64 -5.39 6.19 2.64
C GLU A 64 -5.22 5.06 1.62
N ALA A 65 -6.14 4.89 0.68
CA ALA A 65 -6.02 3.86 -0.35
C ALA A 65 -4.76 4.04 -1.22
N CYS A 66 -4.39 5.30 -1.49
CA CYS A 66 -3.15 5.63 -2.18
C CYS A 66 -1.92 5.28 -1.32
N PHE A 67 -1.98 5.52 0.00
CA PHE A 67 -0.90 5.15 0.91
C PHE A 67 -0.73 3.63 1.00
N GLU A 68 -1.81 2.86 1.12
CA GLU A 68 -1.79 1.40 1.14
C GLU A 68 -1.20 0.82 -0.15
N SER A 69 -1.59 1.37 -1.30
CA SER A 69 -1.07 0.97 -2.61
C SER A 69 0.44 1.27 -2.73
N LEU A 70 0.87 2.45 -2.27
CA LEU A 70 2.28 2.83 -2.22
C LEU A 70 3.08 1.88 -1.33
N LEU A 71 2.60 1.62 -0.11
CA LEU A 71 3.26 0.74 0.86
C LEU A 71 3.38 -0.69 0.32
N THR A 72 2.32 -1.19 -0.32
CA THR A 72 2.30 -2.54 -0.91
C THR A 72 3.31 -2.65 -2.04
N GLY A 73 3.35 -1.68 -2.97
CA GLY A 73 4.36 -1.69 -4.03
C GLY A 73 5.79 -1.55 -3.52
N LEU A 74 6.03 -0.77 -2.47
CA LEU A 74 7.33 -0.71 -1.80
C LEU A 74 7.71 -2.05 -1.15
N ALA A 75 6.76 -2.74 -0.50
CA ALA A 75 6.96 -4.05 0.08
C ALA A 75 7.35 -5.10 -0.97
N VAL A 76 6.65 -5.12 -2.11
CA VAL A 76 6.93 -6.03 -3.24
C VAL A 76 8.28 -5.71 -3.89
N ARG A 77 8.60 -4.42 -4.13
CA ARG A 77 9.92 -3.99 -4.63
C ARG A 77 11.05 -4.42 -3.68
N TYR A 78 10.85 -4.26 -2.37
CA TYR A 78 11.82 -4.67 -1.37
C TYR A 78 12.00 -6.19 -1.35
N TYR A 79 10.91 -6.96 -1.37
CA TYR A 79 10.95 -8.42 -1.48
C TYR A 79 11.73 -8.86 -2.74
N ASN A 80 11.39 -8.34 -3.92
CA ASN A 80 12.06 -8.66 -5.17
C ASN A 80 13.57 -8.34 -5.12
N ALA A 81 13.98 -7.28 -4.43
CA ALA A 81 15.39 -6.92 -4.29
C ALA A 81 16.18 -7.84 -3.34
N VAL A 82 15.51 -8.46 -2.36
CA VAL A 82 16.14 -9.35 -1.36
C VAL A 82 16.06 -10.82 -1.77
N ALA A 83 15.01 -11.22 -2.49
CA ALA A 83 14.80 -12.59 -2.93
C ALA A 83 15.53 -12.94 -4.25
N ALA A 84 16.06 -11.94 -4.97
CA ALA A 84 16.89 -12.10 -6.17
C ALA A 84 18.36 -12.37 -5.83
#